data_AF-A0A3P6B672-F1
#
_entry.id   AF-A0A3P6B672-F1
#
_cell.length_a   1.000
_cell.length_b   1.000
_cell.length_c   1.000
_cell.angle_alpha   90.00
_cell.angle_beta   90.00
_cell.angle_gamma   90.00
#
_symmetry.space_group_name_H-M   'P 1'
#
loop_
_entity.id
_entity.type
_entity.pdbx_description
1 polymer ?
#
loop_
_entity_poly.entity_id
_entity_poly.type
_entity_poly.pdbx_seq_one_letter_code
_entity_poly.pdbx_strand_id
1 'polypeptide(L)'
;MVVPNPESFPFGWRRQAKFSFTLVNQIPGELSKLRETQHWFDEKNHTLGYDFMIRLYHLNSREFLVNDELKIVAEVDVLEVVGKLDVPVETTEMVDINGFQVLASQVESVNSLFKKHPNFTSNLCLKNLHLRTTYLNILLSLNEILCKSPVKLSNGDLADAYFSLKYVAKAGFKLDWLEKALKEAGETRIQEVEKELNGLTQKRADMDALLVFLKLR
;
A
#
# COMPACT_ATOMS: atom_id res chain seq x y z
N MET A 1 5.02 12.62 10.79
CA MET A 1 5.44 11.44 11.57
C MET A 1 4.31 11.06 12.50
N VAL A 2 4.01 9.77 12.61
CA VAL A 2 2.89 9.27 13.42
C VAL A 2 3.32 8.00 14.14
N VAL A 3 2.87 7.83 15.37
CA VAL A 3 2.91 6.54 16.08
C VAL A 3 1.60 5.81 15.76
N PRO A 4 1.63 4.70 15.00
CA PRO A 4 0.41 3.98 14.64
C PRO A 4 -0.18 3.23 15.84
N ASN A 5 -1.51 3.06 15.82
CA ASN A 5 -2.28 2.32 16.84
C ASN A 5 -1.97 2.75 18.30
N PRO A 6 -2.11 4.05 18.64
CA PRO A 6 -1.78 4.57 19.98
C PRO A 6 -2.55 3.89 21.11
N GLU A 7 -3.75 3.38 20.82
CA GLU A 7 -4.65 2.67 21.74
C GLU A 7 -4.14 1.27 22.12
N SER A 8 -3.22 0.70 21.33
CA SER A 8 -2.64 -0.63 21.59
C SER A 8 -1.51 -0.62 22.62
N PHE A 9 -1.03 0.57 23.02
CA PHE A 9 0.03 0.72 23.99
C PHE A 9 -0.52 0.82 25.42
N PRO A 10 0.27 0.44 26.45
CA PRO A 10 -0.16 0.55 27.83
C PRO A 10 -0.49 1.98 28.21
N PHE A 11 -1.41 2.11 29.17
CA PHE A 11 -1.75 3.41 29.74
C PHE A 11 -0.49 4.16 30.22
N GLY A 12 -0.36 5.42 29.80
CA GLY A 12 0.78 6.28 30.15
C GLY A 12 2.03 6.09 29.28
N TRP A 13 1.94 5.38 28.15
CA TRP A 13 3.07 5.25 27.22
C TRP A 13 3.54 6.61 26.70
N ARG A 14 4.86 6.74 26.52
CA ARG A 14 5.47 7.89 25.84
C ARG A 14 6.68 7.47 25.04
N ARG A 15 6.93 8.10 23.89
CA ARG A 15 8.13 7.88 23.07
C ARG A 15 8.76 9.20 22.69
N GLN A 16 10.01 9.41 23.05
CA GLN A 16 10.78 10.53 22.56
C GLN A 16 11.46 10.11 21.27
N ALA A 17 11.19 10.84 20.19
CA ALA A 17 11.90 10.65 18.94
C ALA A 17 12.40 11.98 18.40
N LYS A 18 13.64 11.96 17.91
CA LYS A 18 14.24 12.99 17.10
C LYS A 18 14.05 12.59 15.65
N PHE A 19 13.51 13.46 14.83
CA PHE A 19 13.29 13.14 13.42
C PHE A 19 13.55 14.33 12.53
N SER A 20 13.89 14.04 11.28
CA SER A 20 14.18 15.02 10.27
C SER A 20 13.47 14.70 8.96
N PHE A 21 13.11 15.75 8.22
CA PHE A 21 12.66 15.67 6.85
C PHE A 21 13.62 16.49 5.98
N THR A 22 14.17 15.85 4.96
CA THR A 22 15.03 16.46 3.95
C THR A 22 14.32 16.48 2.61
N LEU A 23 14.04 17.67 2.10
CA LEU A 23 13.70 17.88 0.70
C LEU A 23 15.00 17.84 -0.10
N VAL A 24 15.20 16.77 -0.87
CA VAL A 24 16.45 16.55 -1.58
C VAL A 24 16.50 17.43 -2.82
N ASN A 25 17.54 18.26 -2.89
CA ASN A 25 17.92 18.90 -4.13
C ASN A 25 18.55 17.85 -5.04
N GLN A 26 17.99 17.69 -6.23
CA GLN A 26 18.36 16.62 -7.16
C GLN A 26 19.47 17.05 -8.13
N ILE A 27 19.89 18.31 -8.09
CA ILE A 27 21.06 18.82 -8.82
C ILE A 27 22.33 18.56 -7.98
N PRO A 28 23.35 17.88 -8.53
CA PRO A 28 24.59 17.63 -7.80
C PRO A 28 25.27 18.92 -7.34
N GLY A 29 25.63 18.99 -6.05
CA GLY A 29 26.34 20.13 -5.45
C GLY A 29 25.44 21.21 -4.86
N GLU A 30 24.13 21.14 -5.10
CA GLU A 30 23.18 22.12 -4.58
C GLU A 30 22.61 21.73 -3.20
N LEU A 31 22.20 22.74 -2.42
CA LEU A 31 21.76 22.55 -1.04
C LEU A 31 20.34 21.99 -0.96
N SER A 32 20.19 20.90 -0.22
CA SER A 32 18.89 20.34 0.20
C SER A 32 18.26 21.15 1.34
N LYS A 33 16.94 21.04 1.53
CA LYS A 33 16.23 21.70 2.65
C LYS A 33 15.92 20.69 3.75
N LEU A 34 16.49 20.91 4.93
CA LEU A 34 16.31 20.06 6.10
C LEU A 34 15.44 20.78 7.15
N ARG A 35 14.52 20.03 7.76
CA ARG A 35 13.93 20.40 9.05
C ARG A 35 14.05 19.24 10.02
N GLU A 36 14.47 19.55 11.24
CA GLU A 36 14.65 18.59 12.30
C GLU A 36 13.88 19.04 13.55
N THR A 37 13.32 18.08 14.28
CA THR A 37 12.67 18.33 15.56
C THR A 37 12.81 17.11 16.46
N GLN A 38 12.55 17.32 17.74
CA GLN A 38 12.48 16.29 18.76
C GLN A 38 11.15 16.42 19.49
N HIS A 39 10.42 15.32 19.62
CA HIS A 39 9.08 15.33 20.15
C HIS A 39 8.80 14.12 21.03
N TRP A 40 7.98 14.35 22.06
CA TRP A 40 7.40 13.31 22.89
C TRP A 40 6.03 12.94 22.32
N PHE A 41 5.94 11.72 21.78
CA PHE A 41 4.70 11.12 21.35
C PHE A 41 4.02 10.43 22.53
N ASP A 42 2.72 10.65 22.67
CA ASP A 42 1.85 10.01 23.66
C ASP A 42 0.46 9.77 23.08
N GLU A 43 -0.47 9.26 23.89
CA GLU A 43 -1.85 8.97 23.48
C GLU A 43 -2.54 10.17 22.80
N LYS A 44 -2.30 11.39 23.30
CA LYS A 44 -2.94 12.62 22.81
C LYS A 44 -2.15 13.27 21.67
N ASN A 45 -0.82 13.11 21.67
CA ASN A 45 0.11 13.76 20.75
C ASN A 45 0.90 12.72 19.94
N HIS A 46 0.20 11.75 19.34
CA HIS A 46 0.83 10.65 18.59
C HIS A 46 1.21 11.04 17.14
N THR A 47 0.95 12.28 16.71
CA THR A 47 1.26 12.78 15.36
C THR A 47 1.96 14.14 15.42
N LEU A 48 3.03 14.31 14.65
CA LEU A 48 3.69 15.60 14.43
C LEU A 48 4.25 15.69 13.02
N GLY A 49 4.13 16.87 12.41
CA GLY A 49 4.70 17.18 11.09
C GLY A 49 5.05 18.66 10.97
N TYR A 50 5.36 19.08 9.75
CA TYR A 50 5.57 20.49 9.42
C TYR A 50 4.48 20.94 8.45
N ASP A 51 3.71 21.96 8.85
CA ASP A 51 2.72 22.60 7.96
C ASP A 51 3.40 23.31 6.78
N PHE A 52 4.68 23.63 6.92
CA PHE A 52 5.44 24.34 5.91
C PHE A 52 6.90 23.89 5.87
N MET A 53 7.34 23.43 4.71
CA MET A 53 8.74 23.07 4.42
C MET A 53 9.38 24.05 3.42
N ILE A 54 8.71 24.33 2.31
CA ILE A 54 9.17 25.20 1.21
C ILE A 54 7.96 25.87 0.54
N ARG A 55 8.16 27.04 -0.08
CA ARG A 55 7.10 27.67 -0.89
C ARG A 55 6.94 26.92 -2.22
N LEU A 56 5.70 26.79 -2.70
CA LEU A 56 5.40 26.08 -3.94
C LEU A 56 6.18 26.59 -5.16
N TYR A 57 6.37 27.91 -5.30
CA TYR A 57 7.13 28.46 -6.42
C TYR A 57 8.63 28.10 -6.37
N HIS A 58 9.18 27.85 -5.18
CA HIS A 58 10.55 27.34 -5.01
C HIS A 58 10.62 25.82 -5.20
N LEU A 59 9.54 25.09 -4.93
CA LEU A 59 9.44 23.66 -5.24
C LEU A 59 9.41 23.42 -6.75
N ASN A 60 8.74 24.32 -7.50
CA ASN A 60 8.67 24.32 -8.96
C ASN A 60 9.97 24.77 -9.65
N SER A 61 11.05 25.02 -8.90
CA SER A 61 12.37 25.15 -9.51
C SER A 61 12.83 23.78 -10.02
N ARG A 62 13.60 23.75 -11.10
CA ARG A 62 14.20 22.51 -11.66
C ARG A 62 15.21 21.84 -10.73
N GLU A 63 15.38 22.36 -9.51
CA GLU A 63 16.33 21.91 -8.50
C GLU A 63 15.74 20.81 -7.60
N PHE A 64 14.45 20.91 -7.26
CA PHE A 64 13.77 19.94 -6.40
C PHE A 64 12.88 18.97 -7.17
N LEU A 65 12.28 19.42 -8.27
CA LEU A 65 11.47 18.59 -9.15
C LEU A 65 12.26 18.21 -10.40
N VAL A 66 12.55 16.92 -10.56
CA VAL A 66 13.18 16.35 -11.74
C VAL A 66 12.23 15.32 -12.32
N ASN A 67 11.84 15.47 -13.59
CA ASN A 67 10.82 14.64 -14.25
C ASN A 67 9.49 14.57 -13.47
N ASP A 68 9.06 15.69 -12.90
CA ASP A 68 7.88 15.78 -12.04
C ASP A 68 7.93 14.90 -10.76
N GLU A 69 9.12 14.39 -10.40
CA GLU A 69 9.35 13.62 -9.18
C GLU A 69 10.05 14.45 -8.11
N LEU A 70 9.57 14.33 -6.87
CA LEU A 70 10.15 14.95 -5.68
C LEU A 70 10.70 13.88 -4.74
N LYS A 71 11.94 14.04 -4.29
CA LYS A 71 12.55 13.14 -3.31
C LYS A 71 12.57 13.76 -1.91
N ILE A 72 11.91 13.08 -0.97
CA ILE A 72 11.92 13.42 0.46
C ILE A 72 12.61 12.28 1.22
N VAL A 73 13.58 12.60 2.05
CA VAL A 73 14.23 11.65 2.97
C VAL A 73 13.76 11.95 4.38
N ALA A 74 13.35 10.92 5.11
CA ALA A 74 12.98 11.04 6.51
C ALA A 74 13.95 10.20 7.36
N GLU A 75 14.49 10.79 8.42
CA GLU A 75 15.35 10.11 9.38
C GLU A 75 14.68 10.18 10.75
N VAL A 76 14.72 9.08 11.51
CA VAL A 76 14.07 8.97 12.82
C VAL A 76 15.01 8.25 13.77
N ASP A 77 15.23 8.86 14.92
CA ASP A 77 16.01 8.33 16.03
C ASP A 77 15.13 8.31 17.28
N VAL A 78 14.95 7.14 17.88
CA VAL A 78 14.12 6.96 19.08
C VAL A 78 15.03 7.04 20.30
N LEU A 79 14.89 8.12 21.07
CA LEU A 79 15.79 8.45 22.18
C LEU A 79 15.36 7.78 23.48
N GLU A 80 14.06 7.80 23.77
CA GLU A 80 13.53 7.30 25.03
C GLU A 80 12.13 6.68 24.86
N VAL A 81 11.86 5.63 25.62
CA VAL A 81 10.57 4.93 25.61
C VAL A 81 10.11 4.69 27.05
N VAL A 82 8.89 5.10 27.35
CA VAL A 82 8.21 4.91 28.64
C VAL A 82 6.99 4.02 28.44
N GLY A 83 6.83 3.01 29.31
CA GLY A 83 5.78 1.99 29.24
C GLY A 83 6.33 0.63 28.80
N LYS A 84 5.88 -0.46 29.43
CA LYS A 84 6.25 -1.82 29.03
C LYS A 84 5.67 -2.12 27.65
N LEU A 85 6.52 -2.43 26.68
CA LEU A 85 6.05 -3.04 25.45
C LEU A 85 5.62 -4.48 25.80
N ASP A 86 4.33 -4.70 26.04
CA ASP A 86 3.74 -6.06 26.12
C ASP A 86 3.57 -6.69 24.72
N VAL A 87 4.17 -6.08 23.71
CA VAL A 87 4.45 -6.74 22.44
C VAL A 87 5.80 -7.42 22.63
N PRO A 88 5.93 -8.74 22.41
CA PRO A 88 7.26 -9.34 22.26
C PRO A 88 8.03 -8.44 21.30
N VAL A 89 9.31 -8.19 21.57
CA VAL A 89 10.20 -7.76 20.49
C VAL A 89 10.21 -8.95 19.53
N GLU A 90 9.22 -9.01 18.64
CA GLU A 90 9.37 -9.61 17.35
C GLU A 90 10.45 -8.76 16.72
N THR A 91 11.71 -9.14 16.92
CA THR A 91 12.75 -8.91 15.94
C THR A 91 12.10 -9.32 14.64
N THR A 92 11.62 -8.34 13.89
CA THR A 92 11.02 -8.54 12.58
C THR A 92 12.20 -8.90 11.72
N GLU A 93 12.58 -10.18 11.78
CA GLU A 93 13.74 -10.71 11.09
C GLU A 93 13.49 -10.48 9.60
N MET A 94 14.19 -9.49 9.08
CA MET A 94 14.18 -9.15 7.67
C MET A 94 15.18 -10.09 7.00
N VAL A 95 14.69 -10.88 6.05
CA VAL A 95 15.48 -11.76 5.22
C VAL A 95 15.64 -11.12 3.85
N ASP A 96 16.86 -11.07 3.32
CA ASP A 96 17.07 -10.67 1.93
C ASP A 96 16.76 -11.84 0.99
N ILE A 97 15.85 -11.61 0.04
CA ILE A 97 15.53 -12.56 -1.03
C ILE A 97 15.74 -11.84 -2.36
N ASN A 98 16.77 -12.22 -3.11
CA ASN A 98 17.08 -11.65 -4.43
C ASN A 98 17.22 -10.11 -4.42
N GLY A 99 17.74 -9.52 -3.34
CA GLY A 99 17.89 -8.07 -3.19
C GLY A 99 16.61 -7.32 -2.81
N PHE A 100 15.67 -8.02 -2.16
CA PHE A 100 14.48 -7.48 -1.51
C PHE A 100 14.54 -7.80 -0.01
N GLN A 101 14.32 -6.81 0.85
CA GLN A 101 14.12 -7.07 2.28
C GLN A 101 12.68 -7.49 2.54
N VAL A 102 12.50 -8.67 3.13
CA VAL A 102 11.20 -9.30 3.37
C VAL A 102 11.11 -9.77 4.81
N LEU A 103 9.95 -9.64 5.44
CA LEU A 103 9.73 -10.25 6.76
C LEU A 103 9.84 -11.77 6.69
N ALA A 104 10.42 -12.40 7.71
CA ALA A 104 10.55 -13.86 7.82
C ALA A 104 9.21 -14.59 7.59
N SER A 105 8.10 -14.03 8.08
CA SER A 105 6.74 -14.55 7.90
C SER A 105 6.24 -14.55 6.45
N GLN A 106 6.85 -13.77 5.56
CA GLN A 106 6.47 -13.62 4.16
C GLN A 106 7.42 -14.36 3.19
N VAL A 107 8.52 -14.93 3.70
CA VAL A 107 9.57 -15.58 2.90
C VAL A 107 9.00 -16.67 1.98
N GLU A 108 8.09 -17.50 2.48
CA GLU A 108 7.49 -18.59 1.70
C GLU A 108 6.63 -18.06 0.54
N SER A 109 5.81 -17.04 0.80
CA SER A 109 4.98 -16.37 -0.22
C SER A 109 5.84 -15.74 -1.31
N VAL A 110 6.92 -15.05 -0.93
CA VAL A 110 7.86 -14.45 -1.90
C VAL A 110 8.57 -15.52 -2.71
N ASN A 111 9.10 -16.57 -2.09
CA ASN A 111 9.74 -17.67 -2.81
C ASN A 111 8.79 -18.38 -3.78
N SER A 112 7.54 -18.58 -3.37
CA SER A 112 6.48 -19.13 -4.23
C SER A 112 6.23 -18.25 -5.44
N LEU A 113 6.17 -16.93 -5.24
CA LEU A 113 6.00 -15.95 -6.32
C LEU A 113 7.16 -16.02 -7.33
N PHE A 114 8.41 -16.00 -6.87
CA PHE A 114 9.60 -16.13 -7.73
C PHE A 114 9.65 -17.48 -8.46
N LYS A 115 9.21 -18.58 -7.83
CA LYS A 115 9.15 -19.90 -8.48
C LYS A 115 8.11 -19.94 -9.60
N LYS A 116 6.91 -19.39 -9.37
CA LYS A 116 5.83 -19.35 -10.36
C LYS A 116 6.15 -18.39 -11.51
N HIS A 117 6.83 -17.30 -11.20
CA HIS A 117 7.13 -16.23 -12.14
C HIS A 117 8.60 -15.81 -11.99
N PRO A 118 9.57 -16.51 -12.61
CA PRO A 118 10.99 -16.23 -12.36
C PRO A 118 11.50 -14.91 -12.96
N ASN A 119 10.86 -14.39 -14.01
CA ASN A 119 11.37 -13.27 -14.79
C ASN A 119 10.63 -11.93 -14.57
N PHE A 120 9.70 -11.85 -13.60
CA PHE A 120 8.90 -10.64 -13.39
C PHE A 120 9.72 -9.42 -12.94
N THR A 121 10.91 -9.63 -12.38
CA THR A 121 11.84 -8.57 -11.94
C THR A 121 12.96 -8.29 -12.96
N SER A 122 12.95 -8.94 -14.13
CA SER A 122 14.08 -8.89 -15.08
C SER A 122 14.39 -7.51 -15.68
N ASN A 123 13.41 -6.60 -15.73
CA ASN A 123 13.59 -5.21 -16.20
C ASN A 123 13.57 -4.20 -15.04
N LEU A 124 13.76 -4.64 -13.80
CA LEU A 124 13.59 -3.80 -12.63
C LEU A 124 14.75 -2.79 -12.48
N CYS A 125 14.45 -1.51 -12.68
CA CYS A 125 15.42 -0.41 -12.58
C CYS A 125 15.45 0.27 -11.20
N LEU A 126 14.99 -0.40 -10.13
CA LEU A 126 14.94 0.18 -8.79
C LEU A 126 16.26 -0.02 -8.05
N LYS A 127 16.95 1.07 -7.70
CA LYS A 127 18.16 1.07 -6.87
C LYS A 127 17.87 1.24 -5.37
N ASN A 128 16.70 1.78 -5.02
CA ASN A 128 16.30 2.01 -3.63
C ASN A 128 15.67 0.74 -3.04
N LEU A 129 16.24 0.25 -1.94
CA LEU A 129 15.82 -0.98 -1.27
C LEU A 129 14.41 -0.88 -0.68
N HIS A 130 14.06 0.24 -0.04
CA HIS A 130 12.73 0.45 0.52
C HIS A 130 11.65 0.45 -0.56
N LEU A 131 11.92 1.11 -1.69
CA LEU A 131 10.99 1.09 -2.83
C LEU A 131 10.79 -0.33 -3.35
N ARG A 132 11.87 -1.12 -3.48
CA ARG A 132 11.77 -2.54 -3.87
C ARG A 132 10.85 -3.33 -2.95
N THR A 133 11.03 -3.20 -1.64
CA THR A 133 10.17 -3.85 -0.64
C THR A 133 8.72 -3.39 -0.75
N THR A 134 8.47 -2.08 -0.92
CA THR A 134 7.11 -1.55 -1.12
C THR A 134 6.44 -2.16 -2.34
N TYR A 135 7.11 -2.20 -3.48
CA TYR A 135 6.55 -2.80 -4.70
C TYR A 135 6.31 -4.31 -4.54
N LEU A 136 7.20 -5.03 -3.86
CA LEU A 136 7.01 -6.45 -3.57
C LEU A 136 5.77 -6.69 -2.70
N ASN A 137 5.55 -5.87 -1.67
CA ASN A 137 4.36 -5.97 -0.82
C ASN A 137 3.07 -5.73 -1.61
N ILE A 138 3.08 -4.78 -2.55
CA ILE A 138 1.95 -4.58 -3.47
C ILE A 138 1.74 -5.82 -4.36
N LEU A 139 2.80 -6.46 -4.85
CA LEU A 139 2.67 -7.67 -5.65
C LEU A 139 2.12 -8.86 -4.85
N LEU A 140 2.53 -9.00 -3.59
CA LEU A 140 2.00 -10.02 -2.69
C LEU A 140 0.50 -9.80 -2.43
N SER A 141 0.08 -8.56 -2.18
CA SER A 141 -1.34 -8.25 -1.96
C SER A 141 -2.18 -8.49 -3.22
N LEU A 142 -1.68 -8.13 -4.40
CA LEU A 142 -2.33 -8.43 -5.68
C LEU A 142 -2.46 -9.94 -5.91
N ASN A 143 -1.42 -10.71 -5.62
CA ASN A 143 -1.46 -12.16 -5.74
C ASN A 143 -2.44 -12.79 -4.73
N GLU A 144 -2.57 -12.23 -3.53
CA GLU A 144 -3.57 -12.66 -2.55
C GLU A 144 -5.00 -12.35 -3.00
N ILE A 145 -5.24 -11.17 -3.60
CA ILE A 145 -6.54 -10.81 -4.20
C ILE A 145 -6.95 -11.85 -5.25
N LEU A 146 -6.03 -12.28 -6.11
CA LEU A 146 -6.30 -13.31 -7.12
C LEU A 146 -6.57 -14.70 -6.52
N CYS A 147 -6.14 -14.94 -5.28
CA CYS A 147 -6.44 -16.18 -4.56
C CYS A 147 -7.81 -16.13 -3.86
N LYS A 148 -8.47 -14.96 -3.78
CA LYS A 148 -9.84 -14.84 -3.26
C LYS A 148 -10.84 -15.40 -4.27
N SER A 149 -11.92 -16.00 -3.74
CA SER A 149 -13.05 -16.45 -4.56
C SER A 149 -13.71 -15.26 -5.28
N PRO A 150 -14.19 -15.41 -6.53
CA PRO A 150 -14.93 -14.37 -7.26
C PRO A 150 -16.10 -13.76 -6.47
N VAL A 151 -16.79 -14.58 -5.66
CA VAL A 151 -17.92 -14.13 -4.82
C VAL A 151 -17.47 -13.19 -3.70
N LYS A 152 -16.23 -13.33 -3.23
CA LYS A 152 -15.65 -12.49 -2.16
C LYS A 152 -14.94 -11.25 -2.69
N LEU A 153 -14.76 -11.14 -4.01
CA LEU A 153 -14.10 -9.99 -4.62
C LEU A 153 -15.11 -8.85 -4.79
N SER A 154 -14.85 -7.73 -4.11
CA SER A 154 -15.63 -6.52 -4.33
C SER A 154 -15.17 -5.79 -5.60
N ASN A 155 -16.07 -4.98 -6.17
CA ASN A 155 -15.72 -4.12 -7.30
C ASN A 155 -14.60 -3.12 -6.93
N GLY A 156 -14.57 -2.69 -5.65
CA GLY A 156 -13.51 -1.83 -5.12
C GLY A 156 -12.16 -2.55 -5.11
N ASP A 157 -12.10 -3.79 -4.61
CA ASP A 157 -10.87 -4.59 -4.59
C ASP A 157 -10.28 -4.76 -6.00
N LEU A 158 -11.14 -5.03 -6.99
CA LEU A 158 -10.72 -5.16 -8.38
C LEU A 158 -10.19 -3.84 -8.95
N ALA A 159 -10.89 -2.73 -8.73
CA ALA A 159 -10.45 -1.41 -9.19
C ALA A 159 -9.08 -1.04 -8.58
N ASP A 160 -8.93 -1.19 -7.27
CA ASP A 160 -7.68 -0.91 -6.56
C ASP A 160 -6.55 -1.82 -7.04
N ALA A 161 -6.87 -3.09 -7.34
CA ALA A 161 -5.91 -4.02 -7.91
C ALA A 161 -5.43 -3.57 -9.31
N TYR A 162 -6.32 -3.10 -10.18
CA TYR A 162 -5.94 -2.56 -11.49
C TYR A 162 -5.09 -1.29 -11.39
N PHE A 163 -5.42 -0.38 -10.47
CA PHE A 163 -4.61 0.81 -10.22
C PHE A 163 -3.20 0.44 -9.73
N SER A 164 -3.13 -0.48 -8.77
CA SER A 164 -1.87 -0.97 -8.20
C SER A 164 -1.03 -1.68 -9.25
N LEU A 165 -1.62 -2.56 -10.06
CA LEU A 165 -0.95 -3.24 -11.18
C LEU A 165 -0.30 -2.24 -12.13
N LYS A 166 -1.05 -1.22 -12.57
CA LYS A 166 -0.55 -0.20 -13.49
C LYS A 166 0.59 0.62 -12.87
N TYR A 167 0.49 0.91 -11.57
CA TYR A 167 1.54 1.60 -10.83
C TYR A 167 2.82 0.76 -10.75
N VAL A 168 2.73 -0.53 -10.41
CA VAL A 168 3.91 -1.42 -10.33
C VAL A 168 4.52 -1.70 -11.70
N ALA A 169 3.71 -1.86 -12.75
CA ALA A 169 4.20 -2.06 -14.11
C ALA A 169 5.07 -0.88 -14.61
N LYS A 170 4.72 0.36 -14.24
CA LYS A 170 5.53 1.55 -14.56
C LYS A 170 6.92 1.52 -13.92
N ALA A 171 7.10 0.79 -12.82
CA ALA A 171 8.40 0.61 -12.17
C ALA A 171 9.30 -0.41 -12.88
N GLY A 172 8.84 -1.03 -13.98
CA GLY A 172 9.62 -1.95 -14.81
C GLY A 172 9.41 -3.43 -14.49
N PHE A 173 8.43 -3.78 -13.66
CA PHE A 173 8.05 -5.18 -13.45
C PHE A 173 7.31 -5.74 -14.68
N LYS A 174 7.63 -6.97 -15.08
CA LYS A 174 6.91 -7.70 -16.12
C LYS A 174 5.75 -8.47 -15.50
N LEU A 175 4.54 -7.94 -15.66
CA LEU A 175 3.33 -8.38 -14.96
C LEU A 175 2.24 -8.91 -15.89
N ASP A 176 2.59 -9.34 -17.11
CA ASP A 176 1.62 -9.82 -18.12
C ASP A 176 0.71 -10.93 -17.58
N TRP A 177 1.27 -11.81 -16.75
CA TRP A 177 0.55 -12.89 -16.09
C TRP A 177 -0.48 -12.37 -15.08
N LEU A 178 -0.15 -11.31 -14.35
CA LEU A 178 -1.01 -10.71 -13.32
C LEU A 178 -2.11 -9.86 -13.96
N GLU A 179 -1.78 -9.17 -15.06
CA GLU A 179 -2.75 -8.45 -15.89
C GLU A 179 -3.80 -9.41 -16.48
N LYS A 180 -3.34 -10.52 -17.06
CA LYS A 180 -4.23 -11.56 -17.60
C LYS A 180 -5.12 -12.16 -16.49
N ALA A 181 -4.53 -12.52 -15.35
CA ALA A 181 -5.28 -13.12 -14.25
C ALA A 181 -6.33 -12.15 -13.66
N LEU A 182 -5.99 -10.86 -13.50
CA LEU A 182 -6.95 -9.85 -13.03
C LEU A 182 -8.11 -9.65 -14.02
N LYS A 183 -7.81 -9.70 -15.32
CA LYS A 183 -8.83 -9.64 -16.38
C LYS A 183 -9.81 -10.81 -16.27
N GLU A 184 -9.29 -12.03 -16.20
CA GLU A 184 -10.10 -13.25 -16.05
C GLU A 184 -10.95 -13.22 -14.76
N ALA A 185 -10.38 -12.75 -13.64
CA ALA A 185 -11.10 -12.59 -12.39
C ALA A 185 -12.24 -11.56 -12.50
N GLY A 186 -11.99 -10.44 -13.18
CA GLY A 186 -13.01 -9.41 -13.46
C GLY A 186 -14.15 -9.92 -14.33
N GLU A 187 -13.83 -10.64 -15.42
CA GLU A 187 -14.81 -11.27 -16.29
C GLU A 187 -15.68 -12.28 -15.52
N THR A 188 -15.06 -13.09 -14.66
CA THR A 188 -15.78 -14.03 -13.79
C THR A 188 -16.73 -13.30 -12.84
N ARG A 189 -16.31 -12.17 -12.25
CA ARG A 189 -17.18 -11.40 -11.36
C ARG A 189 -18.37 -10.80 -12.11
N ILE A 190 -18.17 -10.31 -13.33
CA ILE A 190 -19.25 -9.79 -14.17
C ILE A 190 -20.31 -10.87 -14.41
N GLN A 191 -19.90 -12.08 -14.80
CA GLN A 191 -20.83 -13.20 -15.02
C GLN A 191 -21.64 -13.55 -13.76
N GLU A 192 -21.02 -13.51 -12.58
CA GLU A 192 -21.72 -13.77 -11.31
C GLU A 192 -22.75 -12.66 -11.01
N VAL A 193 -22.39 -11.39 -11.22
CA VAL A 193 -23.31 -10.25 -11.06
C VAL A 193 -24.47 -10.33 -12.03
N GLU A 194 -24.23 -10.70 -13.29
CA GLU A 194 -25.30 -10.91 -14.28
C GLU A 194 -26.27 -12.02 -13.86
N LYS A 195 -25.75 -13.11 -13.30
CA LYS A 195 -26.56 -14.21 -12.77
C LYS A 195 -27.39 -13.77 -11.56
N GLU A 196 -26.80 -13.03 -10.63
CA GLU A 196 -27.50 -12.42 -9.49
C GLU A 196 -28.63 -11.50 -9.97
N LEU A 197 -28.35 -10.64 -10.96
CA LEU A 197 -29.31 -9.70 -11.53
C LEU A 197 -30.49 -10.41 -12.21
N ASN A 198 -30.22 -11.47 -12.96
CA ASN A 198 -31.27 -12.29 -13.58
C ASN A 198 -32.19 -12.91 -12.51
N GLY A 199 -31.62 -13.43 -11.41
CA GLY A 199 -32.40 -13.97 -10.30
C GLY A 199 -33.29 -12.92 -9.61
N LEU A 200 -32.79 -11.69 -9.44
CA LEU A 200 -33.58 -10.58 -8.89
C LEU A 200 -34.68 -10.11 -9.86
N THR A 201 -34.40 -10.13 -11.16
CA THR A 201 -35.37 -9.75 -12.20
C THR A 201 -36.54 -10.72 -12.24
N GLN A 202 -36.28 -12.03 -12.11
CA GLN A 202 -37.35 -13.02 -11.98
C GLN A 202 -38.20 -12.79 -10.72
N LYS A 203 -37.56 -12.59 -9.55
CA LYS A 203 -38.28 -12.30 -8.29
C LYS A 203 -39.16 -11.06 -8.39
N ARG A 204 -38.70 -10.02 -9.11
CA ARG A 204 -39.47 -8.81 -9.37
C ARG A 204 -40.71 -9.13 -10.20
N ALA A 205 -40.55 -9.89 -11.30
CA ALA A 205 -41.68 -10.28 -12.14
C ALA A 205 -42.74 -11.09 -11.36
N ASP A 206 -42.30 -12.00 -10.49
CA ASP A 206 -43.20 -12.78 -9.63
C ASP A 206 -43.99 -11.87 -8.67
N MET A 207 -43.33 -10.88 -8.06
CA MET A 207 -43.99 -9.89 -7.20
C MET A 207 -44.96 -8.99 -7.96
N ASP A 208 -44.60 -8.54 -9.17
CA ASP A 208 -45.46 -7.71 -10.01
C ASP A 208 -46.73 -8.48 -10.41
N ALA A 209 -46.61 -9.77 -10.75
CA ALA A 209 -47.75 -10.64 -11.04
C ALA A 209 -48.69 -10.80 -9.83
N LEU A 210 -48.13 -10.97 -8.62
CA LEU A 210 -48.90 -11.02 -7.38
C LEU A 210 -49.65 -9.71 -7.11
N LEU A 211 -49.01 -8.55 -7.34
CA LEU A 211 -49.65 -7.25 -7.17
C LEU A 211 -50.83 -7.04 -8.12
N VAL A 212 -50.70 -7.46 -9.38
CA VAL A 212 -51.82 -7.40 -10.36
C VAL A 212 -52.97 -8.28 -9.91
N PHE A 213 -52.68 -9.51 -9.48
CA PHE A 213 -53.71 -10.43 -8.98
C PHE A 213 -54.49 -9.84 -7.79
N LEU A 214 -53.79 -9.23 -6.83
CA LEU A 214 -54.42 -8.65 -5.65
C LEU A 214 -55.27 -7.41 -5.95
N LYS A 215 -54.94 -6.63 -6.99
CA LYS A 215 -55.70 -5.43 -7.40
C LYS A 215 -56.98 -5.74 -8.19
N LEU A 216 -57.08 -6.94 -8.76
CA LEU A 216 -58.26 -7.39 -9.52
C LEU A 216 -59.34 -8.03 -8.63
N ARG A 217 -59.13 -8.04 -7.31
CA ARG A 217 -60.04 -8.59 -6.31
C ARG A 217 -60.59 -7.46 -5.43
#